data_AF-A0A0X3WEN2-F1
#
_entry.id   AF-A0A0X3WEN2-F1
#
_cell.length_a   1.000
_cell.length_b   1.000
_cell.length_c   1.000
_cell.angle_alpha   90.00
_cell.angle_beta   90.00
_cell.angle_gamma   90.00
#
_symmetry.space_group_name_H-M   'P 1'
#
loop_
_entity.id
_entity.type
_entity.pdbx_description
1 polymer ?
#
loop_
_entity_poly.entity_id
_entity_poly.type
_entity_poly.pdbx_seq_one_letter_code
_entity_poly.pdbx_strand_id
1 'polypeptide(L)'
;MTLNDWQRIGKQLYVAADSSAWWLGDWLIYGRSAYPDRYQRAVEETQLDYQTLRNYAWVARRFSPLRRRSALSFQHHAEVASLPESEQDYWLDRAERLGWSRNFLRGRLKAARQGAPEEAAGRDGDGISMRIQVNVSRDRRLRWAQAAADADQDLQGWAMSILDYAAAAVLKE
;
A
#
# COMPACT_ATOMS: atom_id res chain seq x y z
N MET A 1 22.41 -4.65 25.95
CA MET A 1 21.25 -4.54 25.04
C MET A 1 21.53 -5.41 23.82
N THR A 2 20.65 -6.34 23.48
CA THR A 2 20.84 -7.21 22.30
C THR A 2 20.32 -6.54 21.02
N LEU A 3 20.67 -7.08 19.85
CA LEU A 3 20.09 -6.63 18.57
C LEU A 3 18.57 -6.75 18.56
N ASN A 4 18.02 -7.83 19.12
CA ASN A 4 16.58 -8.07 19.21
C ASN A 4 15.89 -7.01 20.10
N ASP A 5 16.51 -6.64 21.22
CA ASP A 5 15.99 -5.59 22.10
C ASP A 5 15.95 -4.23 21.40
N TRP A 6 17.03 -3.88 20.69
CA TRP A 6 17.11 -2.63 19.93
C TRP A 6 16.05 -2.58 18.82
N GLN A 7 15.84 -3.67 18.08
CA GLN A 7 14.81 -3.76 17.06
C GLN A 7 13.40 -3.65 17.64
N ARG A 8 13.15 -4.26 18.81
CA ARG A 8 11.86 -4.17 19.51
C ARG A 8 11.55 -2.72 19.89
N ILE A 9 12.52 -1.99 20.42
CA ILE A 9 12.37 -0.56 20.73
C ILE A 9 12.03 0.22 19.46
N GLY A 10 12.75 -0.01 18.36
CA GLY A 10 12.46 0.62 17.08
C GLY A 10 11.03 0.40 16.60
N LYS A 11 10.51 -0.83 16.73
CA LYS A 11 9.11 -1.15 16.39
C LYS A 11 8.10 -0.39 17.27
N GLN A 12 8.37 -0.28 18.57
CA GLN A 12 7.50 0.44 19.50
C GLN A 12 7.48 1.95 19.20
N LEU A 13 8.65 2.53 18.92
CA LEU A 13 8.76 3.94 18.50
C LEU A 13 7.98 4.19 17.21
N TYR A 14 8.09 3.27 16.23
CA TYR A 14 7.32 3.38 14.99
C TYR A 14 5.81 3.34 15.23
N VAL A 15 5.31 2.39 16.04
CA VAL A 15 3.87 2.30 16.35
C VAL A 15 3.37 3.58 17.02
N ALA A 16 4.14 4.14 17.95
CA ALA A 16 3.77 5.40 18.62
C ALA A 16 3.75 6.57 17.65
N ALA A 17 4.77 6.69 16.78
CA ALA A 17 4.87 7.74 15.78
C ALA A 17 3.78 7.63 14.69
N ASP A 18 3.41 6.43 14.27
CA ASP A 18 2.32 6.23 13.31
C ASP A 18 0.95 6.53 13.94
N SER A 19 0.76 6.16 15.21
CA SER A 19 -0.46 6.44 15.96
C SER A 19 -0.65 7.93 16.23
N SER A 20 0.43 8.69 16.44
CA SER A 20 0.34 10.12 16.73
C SER A 20 -0.26 10.92 15.57
N ALA A 21 -0.08 10.50 14.33
CA ALA A 21 -0.72 11.11 13.17
C ALA A 21 -2.26 11.02 13.26
N TRP A 22 -2.80 9.89 13.73
CA TRP A 22 -4.23 9.75 13.99
C TRP A 22 -4.69 10.67 15.12
N TRP A 23 -3.98 10.69 16.25
CA TRP A 23 -4.35 11.51 17.41
C TRP A 23 -4.33 13.01 17.10
N LEU A 24 -3.31 13.48 16.38
CA LEU A 24 -3.22 14.87 15.93
C LEU A 24 -4.36 15.22 14.97
N GLY A 25 -4.67 14.33 14.04
CA GLY A 25 -5.80 14.50 13.13
C GLY A 25 -7.14 14.60 13.85
N ASP A 26 -7.40 13.69 14.79
CA ASP A 26 -8.63 13.65 15.58
C ASP A 26 -8.78 14.87 16.48
N TRP A 27 -7.69 15.28 17.14
CA TRP A 27 -7.63 16.49 17.96
C TRP A 27 -7.98 17.75 17.15
N LEU A 28 -7.42 17.89 15.94
CA LEU A 28 -7.73 19.00 15.04
C LEU A 28 -9.16 18.97 14.50
N ILE A 29 -9.74 17.78 14.30
CA ILE A 29 -11.15 17.62 13.90
C ILE A 29 -12.07 18.04 15.04
N TYR A 30 -11.80 17.56 16.25
CA TYR A 30 -12.57 17.90 17.45
C TYR A 30 -12.62 19.41 17.69
N GLY A 31 -11.48 20.09 17.55
CA GLY A 31 -11.39 21.55 17.76
C GLY A 31 -12.06 22.42 16.69
N ARG A 32 -12.64 21.85 15.62
CA ARG A 32 -13.08 22.60 14.45
C ARG A 32 -14.16 23.66 14.73
N SER A 33 -15.12 23.37 15.61
CA SER A 33 -16.22 24.29 15.94
C SER A 33 -15.86 25.28 17.06
N ALA A 34 -15.02 24.87 18.00
CA ALA A 34 -14.70 25.64 19.20
C ALA A 34 -13.49 26.58 19.03
N TYR A 35 -12.54 26.23 18.14
CA TYR A 35 -11.26 26.92 18.03
C TYR A 35 -10.94 27.26 16.55
N PRO A 36 -11.35 28.44 16.08
CA PRO A 36 -11.08 28.90 14.71
C PRO A 36 -9.58 28.98 14.37
N ASP A 37 -8.75 29.34 15.35
CA ASP A 37 -7.30 29.50 15.28
C ASP A 37 -6.51 28.21 15.57
N ARG A 38 -7.17 27.05 15.69
CA ARG A 38 -6.55 25.78 16.12
C ARG A 38 -5.31 25.37 15.32
N TYR A 39 -5.26 25.68 14.02
CA TYR A 39 -4.10 25.32 13.20
C TYR A 39 -2.87 26.15 13.53
N GLN A 40 -3.05 27.44 13.82
CA GLN A 40 -1.95 28.30 14.27
C GLN A 40 -1.40 27.76 15.60
N ARG A 41 -2.27 27.53 16.58
CA ARG A 41 -1.87 26.95 17.88
C ARG A 41 -1.23 25.58 17.72
N ALA A 42 -1.78 24.72 16.86
CA ALA A 42 -1.21 23.39 16.63
C ALA A 42 0.21 23.45 16.04
N VAL A 43 0.49 24.39 15.13
CA VAL A 43 1.85 24.61 14.61
C VAL A 43 2.78 25.07 15.73
N GLU A 44 2.34 26.03 16.55
CA GLU A 44 3.12 26.55 17.69
C GLU A 44 3.45 25.45 18.72
N GLU A 45 2.48 24.61 19.08
CA GLU A 45 2.63 23.57 20.11
C GLU A 45 3.39 22.32 19.62
N THR A 46 3.19 21.93 18.36
CA THR A 46 3.75 20.66 17.83
C THR A 46 5.02 20.85 17.01
N GLN A 47 5.31 22.07 16.58
CA GLN A 47 6.38 22.40 15.63
C GLN A 47 6.27 21.65 14.29
N LEU A 48 5.10 21.06 13.99
CA LEU A 48 4.80 20.49 12.68
C LEU A 48 4.30 21.57 11.74
N ASP A 49 4.63 21.43 10.46
CA ASP A 49 4.14 22.37 9.46
C ASP A 49 2.62 22.25 9.28
N TYR A 50 2.00 23.36 8.88
CA TYR A 50 0.57 23.45 8.65
C TYR A 50 0.05 22.39 7.66
N GLN A 51 0.80 22.09 6.60
CA GLN A 51 0.36 21.16 5.57
C GLN A 51 0.34 19.72 6.08
N THR A 52 1.29 19.33 6.92
CA THR A 52 1.31 18.03 7.62
C THR A 52 0.09 17.90 8.53
N LEU A 53 -0.17 18.89 9.39
CA LEU A 53 -1.32 18.89 10.28
C LEU A 53 -2.65 18.84 9.51
N ARG A 54 -2.76 19.61 8.42
CA ARG A 54 -3.93 19.59 7.54
C ARG A 54 -4.12 18.24 6.87
N ASN A 55 -3.04 17.59 6.45
CA ASN A 55 -3.10 16.24 5.89
C ASN A 55 -3.56 15.22 6.93
N TYR A 56 -3.04 15.29 8.17
CA TYR A 56 -3.48 14.43 9.26
C TYR A 56 -4.96 14.54 9.54
N ALA A 57 -5.47 15.78 9.71
CA ALA A 57 -6.90 16.02 9.90
C ALA A 57 -7.73 15.57 8.69
N TRP A 58 -7.23 15.71 7.47
CA TRP A 58 -7.94 15.28 6.28
C TRP A 58 -8.10 13.76 6.20
N VAL A 59 -7.03 12.99 6.45
CA VAL A 59 -7.08 11.51 6.49
C VAL A 59 -7.92 11.02 7.67
N ALA A 60 -7.70 11.56 8.87
CA ALA A 60 -8.47 11.19 10.07
C ALA A 60 -9.98 11.39 9.88
N ARG A 61 -10.40 12.42 9.14
CA ARG A 61 -11.81 12.65 8.79
C ARG A 61 -12.36 11.64 7.79
N ARG A 62 -11.52 11.09 6.91
CA ARG A 62 -11.92 10.07 5.92
C ARG A 62 -12.05 8.68 6.54
N PHE A 63 -11.35 8.41 7.64
CA PHE A 63 -11.35 7.12 8.32
C PHE A 63 -11.77 7.30 9.78
N SER A 64 -13.07 7.08 10.05
CA SER A 64 -13.57 6.95 11.42
C SER A 64 -12.81 5.84 12.16
N PRO A 65 -12.75 5.86 13.51
CA PRO A 65 -12.01 4.86 14.28
C PRO A 65 -12.32 3.40 13.90
N LEU A 66 -13.57 3.11 13.52
CA LEU A 66 -14.01 1.77 13.10
C LEU A 66 -13.49 1.33 11.72
N ARG A 67 -13.14 2.28 10.85
CA ARG A 67 -12.59 2.01 9.50
C ARG A 67 -11.05 1.98 9.47
N ARG A 68 -10.38 2.25 10.60
CA ARG A 68 -8.93 2.19 10.70
C ARG A 68 -8.48 0.75 10.95
N ARG A 69 -7.60 0.23 10.10
CA ARG A 69 -7.07 -1.13 10.22
C ARG A 69 -5.77 -1.10 11.02
N SER A 70 -5.76 -1.74 12.18
CA SER A 70 -4.58 -1.74 13.07
C SER A 70 -3.36 -2.43 12.44
N ALA A 71 -3.57 -3.31 11.46
CA ALA A 71 -2.49 -3.95 10.71
C ALA A 71 -1.84 -3.03 9.65
N LEU A 72 -2.48 -1.90 9.33
CA LEU A 72 -2.02 -0.96 8.31
C LEU A 72 -1.65 0.38 8.93
N SER A 73 -0.54 0.94 8.47
CA SER A 73 -0.08 2.24 8.96
C SER A 73 -0.99 3.40 8.51
N PHE A 74 -0.93 4.53 9.20
CA PHE A 74 -1.58 5.78 8.82
C PHE A 74 -1.33 6.11 7.34
N GLN A 75 -0.12 5.88 6.87
CA GLN A 75 0.27 6.19 5.51
C GLN A 75 -0.40 5.29 4.46
N HIS A 76 -0.80 4.04 4.77
CA HIS A 76 -1.62 3.24 3.86
C HIS A 76 -2.96 3.92 3.61
N HIS A 77 -3.58 4.41 4.68
CA HIS A 77 -4.85 5.12 4.63
C HIS A 77 -4.70 6.44 3.86
N ALA A 78 -3.59 7.14 4.03
CA ALA A 78 -3.30 8.37 3.29
C ALA A 78 -3.24 8.16 1.75
N GLU A 79 -2.68 7.04 1.27
CA GLU A 79 -2.62 6.74 -0.18
C GLU A 79 -4.01 6.61 -0.81
N VAL A 80 -4.98 6.07 -0.07
CA VAL A 80 -6.34 5.82 -0.58
C VAL A 80 -7.35 6.89 -0.17
N ALA A 81 -7.02 7.80 0.74
CA ALA A 81 -7.94 8.78 1.32
C ALA A 81 -8.67 9.65 0.29
N SER A 82 -8.10 9.82 -0.91
CA SER A 82 -8.69 10.59 -2.01
C SER A 82 -9.79 9.83 -2.78
N LEU A 83 -9.81 8.50 -2.70
CA LEU A 83 -10.74 7.64 -3.43
C LEU A 83 -12.14 7.64 -2.79
N PRO A 84 -13.17 7.14 -3.50
CA PRO A 84 -14.46 6.78 -2.91
C PRO A 84 -14.30 5.75 -1.77
N GLU A 85 -15.24 5.75 -0.83
CA GLU A 85 -15.20 4.89 0.36
C GLU A 85 -15.10 3.39 0.00
N SER A 86 -15.88 2.93 -0.98
CA SER A 86 -15.83 1.54 -1.46
C SER A 86 -14.46 1.14 -2.02
N GLU A 87 -13.81 2.04 -2.77
CA GLU A 87 -12.46 1.79 -3.29
C GLU A 87 -11.42 1.82 -2.17
N GLN A 88 -11.55 2.72 -1.20
CA GLN A 88 -10.66 2.74 -0.03
C GLN A 88 -10.67 1.37 0.66
N ASP A 89 -11.85 0.85 0.98
CA ASP A 89 -12.01 -0.42 1.68
C ASP A 89 -11.46 -1.58 0.86
N TYR A 90 -11.76 -1.62 -0.44
CA TYR A 90 -11.21 -2.61 -1.36
C TYR A 90 -9.68 -2.66 -1.36
N TRP A 91 -9.03 -1.50 -1.43
CA TRP A 91 -7.58 -1.42 -1.49
C TRP A 91 -6.92 -1.75 -0.15
N LEU A 92 -7.53 -1.30 0.95
CA LEU A 92 -7.05 -1.59 2.28
C LEU A 92 -7.24 -3.07 2.65
N ASP A 93 -8.35 -3.72 2.24
CA ASP A 93 -8.58 -5.17 2.42
C ASP A 93 -7.48 -5.99 1.79
N ARG A 94 -7.10 -5.63 0.56
CA ARG A 94 -5.99 -6.30 -0.13
C ARG A 94 -4.67 -6.03 0.54
N ALA A 95 -4.40 -4.79 0.95
CA ALA A 95 -3.16 -4.45 1.60
C ALA A 95 -2.98 -5.21 2.93
N GLU A 96 -4.03 -5.32 3.73
CA GLU A 96 -4.03 -6.04 5.00
C GLU A 96 -3.90 -7.55 4.79
N ARG A 97 -4.77 -8.14 3.95
CA ARG A 97 -4.78 -9.59 3.70
C ARG A 97 -3.48 -10.10 3.08
N LEU A 98 -2.84 -9.30 2.23
CA LEU A 98 -1.64 -9.71 1.49
C LEU A 98 -0.34 -9.11 2.05
N GLY A 99 -0.42 -8.40 3.19
CA GLY A 99 0.75 -7.78 3.83
C GLY A 99 1.49 -6.78 2.93
N TRP A 100 0.76 -5.99 2.15
CA TRP A 100 1.38 -5.03 1.24
C TRP A 100 2.08 -3.92 2.02
N SER A 101 3.24 -3.50 1.51
CA SER A 101 3.82 -2.22 1.93
C SER A 101 3.06 -1.06 1.28
N ARG A 102 3.10 0.11 1.93
CA ARG A 102 2.55 1.36 1.38
C ARG A 102 3.06 1.65 -0.03
N ASN A 103 4.35 1.45 -0.27
CA ASN A 103 4.95 1.69 -1.59
C ASN A 103 4.35 0.78 -2.67
N PHE A 104 4.09 -0.47 -2.33
CA PHE A 104 3.44 -1.41 -3.24
C PHE A 104 1.98 -1.02 -3.50
N LEU A 105 1.24 -0.66 -2.47
CA LEU A 105 -0.13 -0.12 -2.59
C LEU A 105 -0.16 1.10 -3.52
N ARG A 106 0.71 2.08 -3.30
CA ARG A 106 0.85 3.27 -4.16
C ARG A 106 1.15 2.91 -5.62
N GLY A 107 2.03 1.93 -5.84
CA GLY A 107 2.32 1.43 -7.19
C GLY A 107 1.09 0.80 -7.86
N ARG A 108 0.31 0.01 -7.11
CA ARG A 108 -0.94 -0.59 -7.60
C ARG A 108 -2.02 0.44 -7.90
N LEU A 109 -2.17 1.47 -7.06
CA LEU A 109 -3.08 2.58 -7.31
C LEU A 109 -2.72 3.35 -8.59
N LYS A 110 -1.42 3.61 -8.81
CA LYS A 110 -0.95 4.26 -10.04
C LYS A 110 -1.24 3.38 -11.27
N ALA A 111 -0.97 2.08 -11.19
CA ALA A 111 -1.26 1.15 -12.27
C ALA A 111 -2.76 1.04 -12.56
N ALA A 112 -3.63 1.05 -11.54
CA ALA A 112 -5.07 1.02 -11.72
C ALA A 112 -5.60 2.27 -12.42
N ARG A 113 -5.04 3.46 -12.12
CA ARG A 113 -5.38 4.70 -12.83
C ARG A 113 -4.90 4.72 -14.28
N GLN A 114 -3.76 4.08 -14.57
CA GLN A 114 -3.18 4.01 -15.92
C GLN A 114 -3.76 2.88 -16.76
N GLY A 115 -4.32 1.85 -16.12
CA GLY A 115 -5.00 0.72 -16.75
C GLY A 115 -6.52 0.83 -16.73
N ALA A 116 -7.07 1.99 -16.33
CA ALA A 116 -8.45 2.34 -16.59
C ALA A 116 -8.57 2.68 -18.09
N PRO A 117 -9.22 1.84 -18.91
CA PRO A 117 -9.38 2.10 -20.33
C PRO A 117 -10.52 3.11 -20.54
N GLU A 118 -10.38 3.89 -21.61
CA GLU A 118 -11.42 4.13 -22.62
C GLU A 118 -12.74 3.34 -22.44
N GLU A 119 -13.60 3.70 -21.47
CA GLU A 119 -15.02 3.30 -21.46
C GLU A 119 -15.84 4.09 -22.51
N ALA A 120 -15.22 4.32 -23.68
CA ALA A 120 -15.84 4.95 -24.84
C ALA A 120 -15.30 4.38 -26.16
N ALA A 121 -14.85 3.14 -26.23
CA ALA A 121 -14.75 2.41 -27.50
C ALA A 121 -14.57 0.91 -27.24
N GLY A 122 -15.58 0.12 -27.58
CA GLY A 122 -15.54 -1.32 -27.38
C GLY A 122 -14.41 -2.03 -28.12
N ARG A 123 -14.09 -3.24 -27.65
CA ARG A 123 -13.76 -4.40 -28.50
C ARG A 123 -13.67 -5.66 -27.66
N ASP A 124 -14.32 -6.68 -28.19
CA ASP A 124 -14.15 -8.08 -27.85
C ASP A 124 -12.66 -8.48 -27.89
N GLY A 125 -12.26 -9.29 -26.91
CA GLY A 125 -10.91 -9.83 -26.78
C GLY A 125 -10.82 -10.63 -25.49
N ASP A 126 -11.22 -11.89 -25.55
CA ASP A 126 -11.20 -12.87 -24.46
C ASP A 126 -9.75 -13.14 -24.01
N GLY A 127 -9.26 -12.30 -23.11
CA GLY A 127 -7.90 -12.36 -22.60
C GLY A 127 -7.81 -11.62 -21.27
N ILE A 128 -7.83 -12.37 -20.16
CA ILE A 128 -7.63 -11.80 -18.83
C ILE A 128 -6.17 -11.37 -18.72
N SER A 129 -5.92 -10.05 -18.81
CA SER A 129 -4.59 -9.49 -18.58
C SER A 129 -4.25 -9.50 -17.08
N MET A 130 -3.48 -10.50 -16.63
CA MET A 130 -3.03 -10.62 -15.24
C MET A 130 -1.57 -10.15 -15.08
N ARG A 131 -1.31 -9.18 -14.19
CA ARG A 131 0.05 -8.68 -13.90
C ARG A 131 0.53 -9.13 -12.52
N ILE A 132 1.45 -10.10 -12.51
CA ILE A 132 2.12 -10.60 -11.31
C ILE A 132 3.41 -9.81 -11.08
N GLN A 133 3.57 -9.24 -9.88
CA GLN A 133 4.80 -8.56 -9.47
C GLN A 133 5.39 -9.31 -8.29
N VAL A 134 6.65 -9.72 -8.40
CA VAL A 134 7.35 -10.49 -7.37
C VAL A 134 8.61 -9.72 -6.97
N ASN A 135 8.84 -9.59 -5.67
CA ASN A 135 10.13 -9.09 -5.16
C ASN A 135 11.09 -10.26 -5.01
N VAL A 136 12.17 -10.26 -5.77
CA VAL A 136 13.18 -11.32 -5.79
C VAL A 136 14.55 -10.76 -5.50
N SER A 137 15.31 -11.45 -4.65
CA SER A 137 16.73 -11.16 -4.42
C SER A 137 17.51 -11.19 -5.74
N ARG A 138 18.57 -10.39 -5.83
CA ARG A 138 19.45 -10.33 -7.02
C ARG A 138 19.94 -11.71 -7.46
N ASP A 139 20.37 -12.54 -6.52
CA ASP A 139 20.89 -13.89 -6.79
C ASP A 139 19.82 -14.82 -7.40
N ARG A 140 18.57 -14.68 -6.95
CA ARG A 140 17.44 -15.44 -7.49
C ARG A 140 17.10 -14.99 -8.91
N ARG A 141 17.08 -13.66 -9.14
CA ARG A 141 16.86 -13.10 -10.49
C ARG A 141 17.94 -13.56 -11.47
N LEU A 142 19.21 -13.53 -11.06
CA LEU A 142 20.33 -13.97 -11.90
C LEU A 142 20.24 -15.45 -12.26
N ARG A 143 19.93 -16.32 -11.28
CA ARG A 143 19.73 -17.75 -11.54
C ARG A 143 18.58 -18.02 -12.52
N TRP A 144 17.46 -17.32 -12.38
CA TRP A 144 16.33 -17.47 -13.29
C TRP A 144 16.64 -16.93 -14.70
N ALA A 145 17.34 -15.81 -14.79
CA ALA A 145 17.78 -15.28 -16.08
C ALA A 145 18.75 -16.24 -16.79
N GLN A 146 19.66 -16.87 -16.06
CA GLN A 146 20.56 -17.90 -16.60
C GLN A 146 19.79 -19.13 -17.07
N ALA A 147 18.87 -19.65 -16.24
CA ALA A 147 18.06 -20.82 -16.60
C ALA A 147 17.16 -20.57 -17.82
N ALA A 148 16.65 -19.34 -17.98
CA ALA A 148 15.91 -18.94 -19.18
C ALA A 148 16.81 -18.92 -20.43
N ALA A 149 18.03 -18.34 -20.31
CA ALA A 149 18.99 -18.29 -21.40
C ALA A 149 19.47 -19.68 -21.84
N ASP A 150 19.71 -20.59 -20.89
CA ASP A 150 20.09 -21.99 -21.18
C ASP A 150 18.97 -22.75 -21.91
N ALA A 151 17.72 -22.32 -21.74
CA ALA A 151 16.54 -22.85 -22.44
C ALA A 151 16.20 -22.10 -23.74
N ASP A 152 17.06 -21.17 -24.19
CA ASP A 152 16.86 -20.28 -25.35
C ASP A 152 15.54 -19.49 -25.27
N GLN A 153 15.18 -19.04 -24.07
CA GLN A 153 13.96 -18.29 -23.78
C GLN A 153 14.28 -16.98 -23.05
N ASP A 154 13.38 -15.99 -23.19
CA ASP A 154 13.41 -14.84 -22.30
C ASP A 154 12.84 -15.21 -20.90
N LEU A 155 13.14 -14.38 -19.90
CA LEU A 155 12.74 -14.68 -18.51
C LEU A 155 11.22 -14.81 -18.34
N GLN A 156 10.43 -14.12 -19.17
CA GLN A 156 8.97 -14.17 -19.09
C GLN A 156 8.44 -15.48 -19.69
N GLY A 157 8.87 -15.85 -20.89
CA GLY A 157 8.49 -17.10 -21.55
C GLY A 157 8.93 -18.31 -20.74
N TRP A 158 10.13 -18.27 -20.17
CA TRP A 158 10.61 -19.30 -19.25
C TRP A 158 9.76 -19.38 -17.98
N ALA A 159 9.39 -18.25 -17.36
CA ALA A 159 8.55 -18.28 -16.17
C ALA A 159 7.15 -18.86 -16.46
N MET A 160 6.56 -18.54 -17.61
CA MET A 160 5.27 -19.11 -18.04
C MET A 160 5.35 -20.62 -18.24
N SER A 161 6.38 -21.11 -18.94
CA SER A 161 6.54 -22.55 -19.19
C SER A 161 6.70 -23.36 -17.91
N ILE A 162 7.43 -22.83 -16.93
CA ILE A 162 7.58 -23.45 -15.60
C ILE A 162 6.27 -23.46 -14.82
N LEU A 163 5.48 -22.37 -14.87
CA LEU A 163 4.17 -22.31 -14.23
C LEU A 163 3.18 -23.31 -14.86
N ASP A 164 3.16 -23.41 -16.18
CA ASP A 164 2.31 -24.35 -16.92
C ASP A 164 2.70 -25.80 -16.62
N TYR A 165 4.00 -26.10 -16.58
CA TYR A 165 4.51 -27.42 -16.20
C TYR A 165 4.10 -27.79 -14.76
N ALA A 166 4.26 -26.87 -13.81
CA ALA A 166 3.87 -27.10 -12.42
C ALA A 166 2.35 -27.29 -12.27
N ALA A 167 1.55 -26.50 -12.98
CA ALA A 167 0.10 -26.65 -12.99
C ALA A 167 -0.32 -28.01 -13.59
N ALA A 168 0.27 -28.41 -14.72
CA ALA A 168 0.00 -29.69 -15.36
C ALA A 168 0.41 -30.89 -14.50
N ALA A 169 1.45 -30.76 -13.67
CA ALA A 169 1.86 -31.80 -12.73
C ALA A 169 0.84 -31.97 -11.59
N VAL A 170 0.30 -30.88 -11.05
CA VAL A 170 -0.67 -30.91 -9.94
C VAL A 170 -2.07 -31.31 -10.39
N LEU A 171 -2.48 -30.94 -11.61
CA LEU A 171 -3.81 -31.23 -12.15
C LEU A 171 -3.95 -32.64 -12.77
N LYS A 172 -2.87 -33.44 -12.79
CA LYS A 172 -2.87 -34.83 -13.30
C LYS A 172 -2.98 -35.89 -12.19
N GLU A 173 -3.11 -35.48 -10.93
CA GLU A 173 -3.51 -36.31 -9.77
C GLU A 173 -4.94 -35.95 -9.34
#